data_AF-A0A4U6BQY8-F1
#
_entry.id   AF-A0A4U6BQY8-F1
#
_cell.length_a   1.000
_cell.length_b   1.000
_cell.length_c   1.000
_cell.angle_alpha   90.00
_cell.angle_beta   90.00
_cell.angle_gamma   90.00
#
_symmetry.space_group_name_H-M   'P 1'
#
loop_
_entity.id
_entity.type
_entity.pdbx_description
1 polymer ?
#
loop_
_entity_poly.entity_id
_entity_poly.type
_entity_poly.pdbx_seq_one_letter_code
_entity_poly.pdbx_strand_id
1 'polypeptide(L)'
;MVDWTDDRITALSDQDLKNLLTNAERKSVADIVAKCQTELEKRNAAKPRKASKPRSELKEFEHDVSAQLAEIGKEVAGKYDLSEETAKAKSEGVKGFKAHRLLDSKGYAKLGGMQRDGSVAIERYISYRRGDSTAYLGVFLPKDAPAEDHEFHVIAPKAFLEDGKPVADIRPSATEKQKQPADSGLAFKDLPSAAAAFDRALAKLTA
;
A
#
# COMPACT_ATOMS: atom_id res chain seq x y z
N MET A 1 39.21 6.97 30.15
CA MET A 1 38.45 7.43 28.97
C MET A 1 39.07 6.75 27.75
N VAL A 2 38.29 6.06 26.93
CA VAL A 2 38.83 5.40 25.73
C VAL A 2 39.05 6.47 24.67
N ASP A 3 40.27 6.59 24.16
CA ASP A 3 40.56 7.47 23.04
C ASP A 3 40.09 6.85 21.72
N TRP A 4 39.18 7.54 21.03
CA TRP A 4 38.55 7.10 19.78
C TRP A 4 39.22 7.81 18.60
N THR A 5 40.31 7.19 18.14
CA THR A 5 41.03 7.60 16.93
C THR A 5 40.31 7.12 15.67
N ASP A 6 40.61 7.76 14.53
CA ASP A 6 39.99 7.42 13.24
C ASP A 6 40.32 5.98 12.81
N ASP A 7 41.52 5.50 13.13
CA ASP A 7 41.94 4.11 12.87
C ASP A 7 41.09 3.10 13.65
N ARG A 8 40.78 3.41 14.91
CA ARG A 8 39.94 2.53 15.74
C ARG A 8 38.51 2.50 15.24
N ILE A 9 37.98 3.64 14.79
CA ILE A 9 36.64 3.75 14.21
C ILE A 9 36.59 3.01 12.87
N THR A 10 37.62 3.13 12.04
CA THR A 10 37.74 2.42 10.76
C THR A 10 37.81 0.90 10.96
N ALA A 11 38.46 0.43 12.02
CA ALA A 11 38.57 -1.00 12.33
C ALA A 11 37.26 -1.63 12.88
N LEU A 12 36.24 -0.84 13.23
CA LEU A 12 34.98 -1.36 13.75
C LEU A 12 34.17 -2.09 12.68
N SER A 13 33.44 -3.13 13.11
CA SER A 13 32.36 -3.69 12.31
C SER A 13 31.25 -2.65 12.08
N ASP A 14 30.42 -2.84 11.04
CA ASP A 14 29.27 -1.97 10.79
C ASP A 14 28.29 -1.91 11.98
N GLN A 15 28.16 -3.02 12.72
CA GLN A 15 27.29 -3.11 13.88
C GLN A 15 27.88 -2.33 15.06
N ASP A 16 29.17 -2.49 15.32
CA ASP A 16 29.84 -1.80 16.43
C ASP A 16 29.94 -0.29 16.19
N LEU A 17 30.16 0.12 14.94
CA LEU A 17 30.16 1.52 14.53
C LEU A 17 28.81 2.20 14.76
N LYS A 18 27.69 1.52 14.44
CA LYS A 18 26.33 2.03 14.70
C LYS A 18 25.99 2.08 16.19
N ASN A 19 26.44 1.07 16.94
CA ASN A 19 26.27 1.03 18.38
C ASN A 19 27.07 2.17 19.05
N LEU A 20 28.29 2.42 18.60
CA LEU A 20 29.11 3.54 19.06
C LEU A 20 28.45 4.89 18.74
N LEU A 21 27.98 5.08 17.51
CA LEU A 21 27.25 6.30 17.12
C LEU A 21 26.04 6.55 18.03
N THR A 22 25.17 5.55 18.20
CA THR A 22 23.97 5.66 19.06
C THR A 22 24.34 6.04 20.50
N ASN A 23 25.43 5.47 21.03
CA ASN A 23 25.89 5.77 22.38
C ASN A 23 26.53 7.17 22.49
N ALA A 24 27.25 7.61 21.46
CA ALA A 24 27.84 8.95 21.38
C ALA A 24 26.76 10.03 21.27
N GLU A 25 25.70 9.79 20.48
CA GLU A 25 24.53 10.67 20.38
C GLU A 25 23.80 10.80 21.73
N ARG A 26 23.55 9.68 22.42
CA ARG A 26 22.93 9.68 23.75
C ARG A 26 23.74 10.43 24.81
N LYS A 27 25.06 10.48 24.65
CA LYS A 27 25.99 11.16 25.57
C LYS A 27 26.41 12.54 25.05
N SER A 28 25.86 12.99 23.93
CA SER A 28 26.19 14.27 23.28
C SER A 28 27.69 14.48 23.01
N VAL A 29 28.40 13.41 22.63
CA VAL A 29 29.85 13.45 22.35
C VAL A 29 30.06 13.73 20.86
N ALA A 30 30.01 15.01 20.49
CA ALA A 30 29.90 15.48 19.11
C ALA A 30 31.07 15.05 18.19
N ASP A 31 32.29 14.96 18.72
CA ASP A 31 33.49 14.56 17.98
C ASP A 31 33.41 13.08 17.54
N ILE A 32 32.95 12.19 18.42
CA ILE A 32 32.76 10.77 18.11
C ILE A 32 31.60 10.59 17.13
N VAL A 33 30.52 11.36 17.29
CA VAL A 33 29.38 11.35 16.35
C VAL A 33 29.85 11.70 14.94
N ALA A 34 30.60 12.80 14.79
CA ALA A 34 31.10 13.24 13.48
C ALA A 34 32.00 12.19 12.83
N LYS A 35 32.94 11.60 13.59
CA LYS A 35 33.84 10.55 13.08
C LYS A 35 33.08 9.28 12.66
N CYS A 36 32.09 8.85 13.45
CA CYS A 36 31.28 7.67 13.11
C CYS A 36 30.41 7.90 11.87
N GLN A 37 29.81 9.09 11.74
CA GLN A 37 29.02 9.47 10.57
C GLN A 37 29.90 9.51 9.30
N THR A 38 31.08 10.11 9.40
CA THR A 38 32.04 10.20 8.28
C THR A 38 32.45 8.81 7.78
N GLU A 39 32.78 7.90 8.69
CA GLU A 39 33.15 6.53 8.31
C GLU A 39 31.95 5.74 7.74
N LEU A 40 30.73 5.92 8.27
CA LEU A 40 29.52 5.32 7.69
C LEU A 40 29.23 5.85 6.28
N GLU A 41 29.38 7.15 6.05
CA GLU A 41 29.21 7.77 4.73
C GLU A 41 30.25 7.25 3.73
N LYS A 42 31.52 7.19 4.13
CA LYS A 42 32.60 6.61 3.32
C LYS A 42 32.30 5.16 2.93
N ARG A 43 31.87 4.32 3.89
CA ARG A 43 31.46 2.93 3.62
C ARG A 43 30.26 2.86 2.69
N ASN A 44 29.27 3.75 2.86
CA ASN A 44 28.09 3.79 2.00
C ASN A 44 28.42 4.26 0.58
N ALA A 45 29.34 5.21 0.41
CA ALA A 45 29.82 5.66 -0.89
C ALA A 45 30.63 4.58 -1.62
N ALA A 46 31.37 3.75 -0.87
CA ALA A 46 32.12 2.62 -1.41
C ALA A 46 31.25 1.41 -1.78
N LYS A 47 29.97 1.37 -1.36
CA LYS A 47 29.07 0.28 -1.74
C LYS A 47 28.81 0.35 -3.25
N PRO A 48 29.06 -0.73 -4.01
CA PRO A 48 28.73 -0.77 -5.42
C PRO A 48 27.22 -0.54 -5.58
N ARG A 49 26.85 0.57 -6.22
CA ARG A 49 25.47 0.82 -6.62
C ARG A 49 25.11 -0.21 -7.68
N LYS A 50 24.35 -1.23 -7.29
CA LYS A 50 23.75 -2.14 -8.27
C LYS A 50 22.90 -1.28 -9.20
N ALA A 51 23.19 -1.32 -10.50
CA ALA A 51 22.28 -0.80 -11.50
C ALA A 51 20.89 -1.42 -11.22
N SER A 52 19.87 -0.57 -11.16
CA SER A 52 18.49 -1.05 -11.04
C SER A 52 18.24 -2.05 -12.17
N LYS A 53 17.95 -3.30 -11.82
CA LYS A 53 17.51 -4.26 -12.84
C LYS A 53 16.26 -3.70 -13.54
N PRO A 54 16.12 -3.86 -14.86
CA PRO A 54 14.86 -3.57 -15.52
C PRO A 54 13.74 -4.35 -14.84
N ARG A 55 12.55 -3.74 -14.73
CA ARG A 55 11.39 -4.42 -14.17
C ARG A 55 11.02 -5.59 -15.08
N SER A 56 10.49 -6.66 -14.51
CA SER A 56 9.81 -7.66 -15.32
C SER A 56 8.54 -7.05 -15.91
N GLU A 57 8.06 -7.58 -17.04
CA GLU A 57 6.81 -7.14 -17.68
C GLU A 57 5.64 -7.11 -16.69
N LEU A 58 5.52 -8.12 -15.82
CA LEU A 58 4.50 -8.17 -14.78
C LEU A 58 4.61 -6.99 -13.77
N LYS A 59 5.83 -6.57 -13.45
CA LYS A 59 6.06 -5.44 -12.53
C LYS A 59 5.85 -4.08 -13.19
N GLU A 60 6.04 -3.98 -14.50
CA GLU A 60 5.65 -2.81 -15.27
C GLU A 60 4.13 -2.72 -15.34
N PHE A 61 3.46 -3.81 -15.72
CA PHE A 61 2.01 -3.92 -15.72
C PHE A 61 1.39 -3.56 -14.36
N GLU A 62 1.88 -4.16 -13.25
CA GLU A 62 1.41 -3.86 -11.89
C GLU A 62 1.56 -2.36 -11.55
N HIS A 63 2.67 -1.75 -11.97
CA HIS A 63 2.93 -0.34 -11.71
C HIS A 63 1.97 0.57 -12.49
N ASP A 64 1.75 0.26 -13.77
CA ASP A 64 0.93 1.08 -14.66
C ASP A 64 -0.54 1.03 -14.26
N VAL A 65 -1.07 -0.17 -13.97
CA VAL A 65 -2.44 -0.30 -13.47
C VAL A 65 -2.61 0.34 -12.08
N SER A 66 -1.59 0.27 -11.23
CA SER A 66 -1.58 0.96 -9.93
C SER A 66 -1.62 2.48 -10.09
N ALA A 67 -0.97 3.03 -11.12
CA ALA A 67 -1.05 4.46 -11.45
C ALA A 67 -2.44 4.84 -11.98
N GLN A 68 -3.02 4.04 -12.88
CA GLN A 68 -4.38 4.27 -13.40
C GLN A 68 -5.44 4.26 -12.29
N LEU A 69 -5.38 3.29 -11.37
CA LEU A 69 -6.23 3.26 -10.18
C LEU A 69 -6.04 4.50 -9.30
N ALA A 70 -4.81 5.03 -9.22
CA ALA A 70 -4.54 6.23 -8.45
C ALA A 70 -5.18 7.47 -9.06
N GLU A 71 -5.15 7.62 -10.38
CA GLU A 71 -5.85 8.71 -11.07
C GLU A 71 -7.36 8.66 -10.83
N ILE A 72 -7.99 7.49 -10.96
CA ILE A 72 -9.40 7.30 -10.61
C ILE A 72 -9.66 7.72 -9.15
N GLY A 73 -8.77 7.32 -8.24
CA GLY A 73 -8.84 7.73 -6.83
C GLY A 73 -8.83 9.25 -6.65
N LYS A 74 -7.99 9.98 -7.40
CA LYS A 74 -7.95 11.44 -7.35
C LYS A 74 -9.21 12.06 -7.95
N GLU A 75 -9.70 11.53 -9.05
CA GLU A 75 -10.93 12.00 -9.70
C GLU A 75 -12.14 11.89 -8.76
N VAL A 76 -12.35 10.73 -8.13
CA VAL A 76 -13.48 10.55 -7.20
C VAL A 76 -13.32 11.35 -5.91
N ALA A 77 -12.08 11.57 -5.45
CA ALA A 77 -11.81 12.45 -4.31
C ALA A 77 -12.05 13.94 -4.64
N GLY A 78 -12.01 14.32 -5.92
CA GLY A 78 -12.46 15.64 -6.39
C GLY A 78 -13.97 15.77 -6.49
N LYS A 79 -14.69 14.65 -6.66
CA LYS A 79 -16.16 14.60 -6.79
C LYS A 79 -16.88 14.45 -5.46
N TYR A 80 -16.30 13.72 -4.52
CA TYR A 80 -16.90 13.41 -3.21
C TYR A 80 -15.96 13.86 -2.08
N ASP A 81 -16.54 14.24 -0.94
CA ASP A 81 -15.76 14.44 0.28
C ASP A 81 -15.38 13.09 0.90
N LEU A 82 -14.22 12.58 0.50
CA LEU A 82 -13.63 11.33 0.98
C LEU A 82 -12.56 11.56 2.06
N SER A 83 -12.58 12.71 2.72
CA SER A 83 -11.61 13.08 3.75
C SER A 83 -11.67 12.14 4.97
N GLU A 84 -10.54 12.02 5.69
CA GLU A 84 -10.51 11.23 6.93
C GLU A 84 -11.43 11.86 7.99
N GLU A 85 -11.56 13.18 7.99
CA GLU A 85 -12.41 13.98 8.87
C GLU A 85 -13.88 13.63 8.66
N THR A 86 -14.38 13.71 7.43
CA THR A 86 -15.76 13.37 7.10
C THR A 86 -16.05 11.89 7.32
N ALA A 87 -15.11 11.00 6.98
CA ALA A 87 -15.25 9.59 7.29
C ALA A 87 -15.41 9.33 8.79
N LYS A 88 -14.61 9.98 9.65
CA LYS A 88 -14.72 9.84 11.12
C LYS A 88 -16.03 10.41 11.64
N ALA A 89 -16.40 11.62 11.23
CA ALA A 89 -17.62 12.28 11.67
C ALA A 89 -18.88 11.46 11.30
N LYS A 90 -18.91 10.89 10.10
CA LYS A 90 -20.03 10.06 9.63
C LYS A 90 -19.99 8.61 10.13
N SER A 91 -19.03 8.27 10.99
CA SER A 91 -18.87 6.93 11.56
C SER A 91 -18.85 6.95 13.09
N GLU A 92 -19.33 8.02 13.70
CA GLU A 92 -19.44 8.14 15.15
C GLU A 92 -20.26 6.97 15.73
N GLY A 93 -19.77 6.39 16.82
CA GLY A 93 -20.40 5.22 17.46
C GLY A 93 -19.99 3.86 16.86
N VAL A 94 -19.31 3.81 15.72
CA VAL A 94 -18.82 2.54 15.15
C VAL A 94 -17.56 2.08 15.87
N LYS A 95 -17.68 0.98 16.64
CA LYS A 95 -16.59 0.44 17.46
C LYS A 95 -15.38 0.06 16.60
N GLY A 96 -14.22 0.63 16.94
CA GLY A 96 -12.96 0.32 16.25
C GLY A 96 -12.88 0.88 14.83
N PHE A 97 -13.72 1.86 14.48
CA PHE A 97 -13.64 2.53 13.19
C PHE A 97 -12.27 3.20 13.00
N LYS A 98 -11.69 2.98 11.83
CA LYS A 98 -10.51 3.69 11.36
C LYS A 98 -10.74 4.06 9.90
N ALA A 99 -10.66 5.35 9.61
CA ALA A 99 -10.76 5.84 8.24
C ALA A 99 -9.67 5.17 7.38
N HIS A 100 -10.06 4.71 6.20
CA HIS A 100 -9.12 4.22 5.21
C HIS A 100 -8.66 5.39 4.37
N ARG A 101 -7.34 5.50 4.16
CA ARG A 101 -6.84 6.34 3.06
C ARG A 101 -7.25 5.70 1.75
N LEU A 102 -7.74 6.53 0.83
CA LEU A 102 -8.15 6.09 -0.50
C LEU A 102 -6.96 5.46 -1.23
N LEU A 103 -5.82 6.16 -1.18
CA LEU A 103 -4.52 5.79 -1.74
C LEU A 103 -3.52 5.42 -0.63
N ASP A 104 -2.36 4.89 -1.03
CA ASP A 104 -1.23 4.73 -0.11
C ASP A 104 -0.54 6.07 0.23
N SER A 105 0.47 6.05 1.09
CA SER A 105 1.19 7.25 1.51
C SER A 105 2.00 7.94 0.40
N LYS A 106 2.18 7.29 -0.75
CA LYS A 106 2.87 7.82 -1.93
C LYS A 106 1.89 8.27 -3.01
N GLY A 107 0.59 8.16 -2.77
CA GLY A 107 -0.45 8.52 -3.74
C GLY A 107 -0.69 7.46 -4.82
N TYR A 108 -0.31 6.20 -4.58
CA TYR A 108 -0.58 5.07 -5.48
C TYR A 108 -1.69 4.16 -4.93
N ALA A 109 -2.15 3.21 -5.76
CA ALA A 109 -2.99 2.12 -5.29
C ALA A 109 -2.28 1.28 -4.22
N LYS A 110 -3.03 0.96 -3.17
CA LYS A 110 -2.56 0.20 -2.00
C LYS A 110 -2.24 -1.23 -2.38
N LEU A 111 -1.24 -1.78 -1.70
CA LEU A 111 -0.88 -3.20 -1.79
C LEU A 111 -1.85 -4.06 -0.97
N GLY A 112 -2.54 -4.98 -1.65
CA GLY A 112 -3.49 -5.95 -1.12
C GLY A 112 -2.89 -7.01 -0.21
N GLY A 113 -3.72 -7.58 0.66
CA GLY A 113 -3.29 -8.59 1.63
C GLY A 113 -2.88 -9.90 0.96
N MET A 114 -3.61 -10.33 -0.07
CA MET A 114 -3.34 -11.56 -0.80
C MET A 114 -2.05 -11.46 -1.64
N GLN A 115 -1.69 -10.25 -2.08
CA GLN A 115 -0.40 -10.06 -2.74
C GLN A 115 0.74 -10.03 -1.72
N ARG A 116 0.53 -9.46 -0.51
CA ARG A 116 1.55 -9.43 0.56
C ARG A 116 1.94 -10.82 1.04
N ASP A 117 0.98 -11.73 1.14
CA ASP A 117 1.23 -13.11 1.57
C ASP A 117 1.58 -14.05 0.41
N GLY A 118 1.57 -13.56 -0.83
CA GLY A 118 1.97 -14.31 -2.03
C GLY A 118 0.93 -15.31 -2.54
N SER A 119 -0.34 -15.17 -2.12
CA SER A 119 -1.46 -15.96 -2.62
C SER A 119 -1.88 -15.58 -4.04
N VAL A 120 -1.57 -14.36 -4.48
CA VAL A 120 -1.88 -13.85 -5.82
C VAL A 120 -0.71 -13.07 -6.39
N ALA A 121 -0.65 -12.95 -7.73
CA ALA A 121 0.40 -12.21 -8.40
C ALA A 121 0.23 -10.69 -8.22
N ILE A 122 -1.00 -10.19 -8.37
CA ILE A 122 -1.34 -8.77 -8.22
C ILE A 122 -2.62 -8.61 -7.41
N GLU A 123 -2.57 -7.75 -6.40
CA GLU A 123 -3.75 -7.16 -5.74
C GLU A 123 -3.43 -5.71 -5.41
N ARG A 124 -3.85 -4.78 -6.27
CA ARG A 124 -3.70 -3.33 -6.07
C ARG A 124 -5.04 -2.66 -6.02
N TYR A 125 -5.24 -1.74 -5.08
CA TYR A 125 -6.57 -1.20 -4.85
C TYR A 125 -6.63 0.20 -4.26
N ILE A 126 -7.75 0.85 -4.50
CA ILE A 126 -8.22 2.02 -3.77
C ILE A 126 -9.46 1.64 -2.98
N SER A 127 -9.69 2.28 -1.84
CA SER A 127 -10.93 2.03 -1.09
C SER A 127 -11.30 3.17 -0.16
N TYR A 128 -12.58 3.40 0.03
CA TYR A 128 -13.13 4.32 1.02
C TYR A 128 -14.00 3.55 2.00
N ARG A 129 -13.94 3.92 3.28
CA ARG A 129 -14.73 3.31 4.35
C ARG A 129 -15.48 4.39 5.13
N ARG A 130 -16.77 4.18 5.34
CA ARG A 130 -17.65 5.00 6.18
C ARG A 130 -18.58 4.08 6.96
N GLY A 131 -18.54 4.20 8.27
CA GLY A 131 -19.17 3.30 9.23
C GLY A 131 -18.68 1.86 9.07
N ASP A 132 -19.65 0.94 8.97
CA ASP A 132 -19.40 -0.48 8.70
C ASP A 132 -19.30 -0.82 7.22
N SER A 133 -19.41 0.18 6.35
CA SER A 133 -19.40 -0.01 4.90
C SER A 133 -18.08 0.40 4.28
N THR A 134 -17.64 -0.36 3.28
CA THR A 134 -16.45 -0.08 2.48
C THR A 134 -16.79 -0.19 1.00
N ALA A 135 -16.33 0.75 0.18
CA ALA A 135 -16.26 0.61 -1.26
C ALA A 135 -14.80 0.40 -1.66
N TYR A 136 -14.54 -0.58 -2.51
CA TYR A 136 -13.22 -0.99 -2.97
C TYR A 136 -13.23 -1.09 -4.49
N LEU A 137 -12.18 -0.58 -5.14
CA LEU A 137 -11.86 -0.85 -6.55
C LEU A 137 -10.42 -1.31 -6.61
N GLY A 138 -10.16 -2.45 -7.25
CA GLY A 138 -8.80 -2.92 -7.43
C GLY A 138 -8.62 -3.84 -8.61
N VAL A 139 -7.37 -4.01 -9.03
CA VAL A 139 -6.96 -5.05 -9.97
C VAL A 139 -6.57 -6.30 -9.19
N PHE A 140 -6.92 -7.46 -9.75
CA PHE A 140 -6.64 -8.77 -9.21
C PHE A 140 -6.07 -9.65 -10.31
N LEU A 141 -4.96 -10.33 -10.03
CA LEU A 141 -4.39 -11.33 -10.92
C LEU A 141 -4.03 -12.58 -10.09
N PRO A 142 -4.65 -13.74 -10.36
CA PRO A 142 -4.31 -14.99 -9.70
C PRO A 142 -2.82 -15.31 -9.81
N LYS A 143 -2.32 -16.11 -8.87
CA LYS A 143 -0.95 -16.59 -8.93
C LYS A 143 -0.73 -17.41 -10.20
N ASP A 144 0.43 -17.22 -10.82
CA ASP A 144 0.88 -17.96 -12.02
C ASP A 144 0.00 -17.76 -13.28
N ALA A 145 -1.00 -16.88 -13.24
CA ALA A 145 -1.81 -16.51 -14.40
C ALA A 145 -1.06 -15.49 -15.30
N PRO A 146 -1.27 -15.52 -16.62
CA PRO A 146 -0.75 -14.50 -17.53
C PRO A 146 -1.38 -13.14 -17.24
N ALA A 147 -0.67 -12.04 -17.50
CA ALA A 147 -1.12 -10.70 -17.14
C ALA A 147 -2.49 -10.32 -17.77
N GLU A 148 -2.82 -10.85 -18.94
CA GLU A 148 -4.11 -10.65 -19.62
C GLU A 148 -5.33 -11.21 -18.88
N ASP A 149 -5.12 -12.17 -17.97
CA ASP A 149 -6.19 -12.76 -17.16
C ASP A 149 -6.60 -11.88 -15.97
N HIS A 150 -5.96 -10.72 -15.79
CA HIS A 150 -6.34 -9.80 -14.73
C HIS A 150 -7.81 -9.38 -14.83
N GLU A 151 -8.36 -9.06 -13.66
CA GLU A 151 -9.71 -8.54 -13.53
C GLU A 151 -9.70 -7.32 -12.63
N PHE A 152 -10.65 -6.43 -12.87
CA PHE A 152 -10.96 -5.31 -11.99
C PHE A 152 -12.15 -5.67 -11.13
N HIS A 153 -11.97 -5.64 -9.82
CA HIS A 153 -13.02 -5.98 -8.86
C HIS A 153 -13.52 -4.72 -8.18
N VAL A 154 -14.84 -4.54 -8.18
CA VAL A 154 -15.52 -3.60 -7.31
C VAL A 154 -16.17 -4.38 -6.17
N ILE A 155 -15.79 -4.10 -4.93
CA ILE A 155 -16.31 -4.79 -3.75
C ILE A 155 -16.94 -3.76 -2.83
N ALA A 156 -18.20 -3.95 -2.51
CA ALA A 156 -18.98 -3.07 -1.64
C ALA A 156 -20.19 -3.83 -1.08
N PRO A 157 -20.87 -3.32 -0.02
CA PRO A 157 -22.12 -3.90 0.45
C PRO A 157 -23.10 -4.16 -0.69
N LYS A 158 -23.84 -5.27 -0.64
CA LYS A 158 -24.82 -5.65 -1.68
C LYS A 158 -25.80 -4.52 -2.03
N ALA A 159 -26.21 -3.71 -1.06
CA ALA A 159 -27.11 -2.57 -1.28
C ALA A 159 -26.52 -1.51 -2.24
N PHE A 160 -25.19 -1.47 -2.41
CA PHE A 160 -24.52 -0.48 -3.25
C PHE A 160 -24.23 -0.99 -4.66
N LEU A 161 -24.25 -2.30 -4.88
CA LEU A 161 -23.95 -2.93 -6.16
C LEU A 161 -25.20 -3.51 -6.80
N GLU A 162 -25.56 -2.99 -7.96
CA GLU A 162 -26.52 -3.67 -8.84
C GLU A 162 -25.86 -4.95 -9.38
N ASP A 163 -26.56 -6.07 -9.28
CA ASP A 163 -26.10 -7.41 -9.69
C ASP A 163 -24.83 -7.92 -8.98
N GLY A 164 -24.53 -7.36 -7.80
CA GLY A 164 -23.43 -7.81 -6.96
C GLY A 164 -23.57 -9.29 -6.57
N LYS A 165 -22.51 -10.06 -6.78
CA LYS A 165 -22.40 -11.46 -6.37
C LYS A 165 -21.69 -11.57 -5.02
N PRO A 166 -21.81 -12.69 -4.28
CA PRO A 166 -20.96 -12.95 -3.12
C PRO A 166 -19.47 -12.80 -3.47
N VAL A 167 -18.68 -12.16 -2.59
CA VAL A 167 -17.23 -11.98 -2.88
C VAL A 167 -16.50 -13.32 -3.05
N ALA A 168 -16.96 -14.38 -2.37
CA ALA A 168 -16.42 -15.73 -2.52
C ALA A 168 -16.48 -16.24 -3.99
N ASP A 169 -17.44 -15.77 -4.79
CA ASP A 169 -17.59 -16.21 -6.18
C ASP A 169 -16.55 -15.53 -7.11
N ILE A 170 -16.13 -14.30 -6.79
CA ILE A 170 -15.13 -13.55 -7.56
C ILE A 170 -13.70 -13.74 -7.01
N ARG A 171 -13.56 -14.20 -5.76
CA ARG A 171 -12.29 -14.48 -5.10
C ARG A 171 -12.35 -15.85 -4.40
N PRO A 172 -12.50 -16.95 -5.14
CA PRO A 172 -12.68 -18.28 -4.55
C PRO A 172 -11.48 -18.78 -3.76
N SER A 173 -10.29 -18.22 -4.01
CA SER A 173 -9.06 -18.54 -3.28
C SER A 173 -8.85 -17.72 -2.01
N ALA A 174 -9.74 -16.77 -1.70
CA ALA A 174 -9.64 -15.99 -0.48
C ALA A 174 -9.92 -16.86 0.75
N THR A 175 -8.95 -16.96 1.64
CA THR A 175 -9.05 -17.66 2.92
C THR A 175 -9.75 -16.78 3.96
N GLU A 176 -10.21 -17.39 5.07
CA GLU A 176 -10.81 -16.65 6.21
C GLU A 176 -9.86 -15.60 6.81
N LYS A 177 -8.54 -15.81 6.69
CA LYS A 177 -7.53 -14.84 7.14
C LYS A 177 -7.48 -13.59 6.27
N GLN A 178 -7.90 -13.71 5.01
CA GLN A 178 -7.93 -12.65 4.01
C GLN A 178 -9.31 -12.00 4.00
N LYS A 179 -9.60 -11.24 5.08
CA LYS A 179 -10.88 -10.53 5.23
C LYS A 179 -11.16 -9.64 4.03
N GLN A 180 -12.31 -9.85 3.42
CA GLN A 180 -12.79 -9.04 2.31
C GLN A 180 -13.43 -7.75 2.82
N PRO A 181 -13.36 -6.65 2.06
CA PRO A 181 -13.84 -5.34 2.53
C PRO A 181 -15.37 -5.25 2.62
N ALA A 182 -16.11 -6.14 1.94
CA ALA A 182 -17.56 -6.27 2.01
C ALA A 182 -17.98 -7.70 1.62
N ASP A 183 -19.30 -7.94 1.60
CA ASP A 183 -19.93 -9.23 1.31
C ASP A 183 -20.23 -9.45 -0.19
N SER A 184 -20.28 -8.38 -0.98
CA SER A 184 -20.61 -8.44 -2.40
C SER A 184 -19.56 -7.79 -3.31
N GLY A 185 -19.46 -8.29 -4.55
CA GLY A 185 -18.61 -7.68 -5.57
C GLY A 185 -19.03 -7.95 -7.01
N LEU A 186 -18.39 -7.21 -7.91
CA LEU A 186 -18.49 -7.28 -9.36
C LEU A 186 -17.08 -7.44 -9.93
N ALA A 187 -16.95 -8.20 -11.03
CA ALA A 187 -15.69 -8.41 -11.74
C ALA A 187 -15.82 -7.89 -13.18
N PHE A 188 -14.79 -7.21 -13.67
CA PHE A 188 -14.74 -6.56 -14.97
C PHE A 188 -13.43 -6.88 -15.67
N LYS A 189 -13.44 -6.95 -17.00
CA LYS A 189 -12.22 -7.07 -17.82
C LYS A 189 -11.60 -5.71 -18.18
N ASP A 190 -12.35 -4.63 -18.02
CA ASP A 190 -11.90 -3.28 -18.33
C ASP A 190 -12.04 -2.34 -17.13
N LEU A 191 -11.02 -1.49 -16.95
CA LEU A 191 -10.97 -0.53 -15.86
C LEU A 191 -12.08 0.54 -15.94
N PRO A 192 -12.45 1.09 -17.12
CA PRO A 192 -13.52 2.10 -17.20
C PRO A 192 -14.87 1.62 -16.64
N SER A 193 -15.29 0.40 -16.96
CA SER A 193 -16.54 -0.17 -16.44
C SER A 193 -16.48 -0.37 -14.93
N ALA A 194 -15.35 -0.85 -14.41
CA ALA A 194 -15.12 -0.99 -12.97
C ALA A 194 -15.11 0.37 -12.26
N ALA A 195 -14.48 1.39 -12.85
CA ALA A 195 -14.45 2.75 -12.31
C ALA A 195 -15.86 3.35 -12.22
N ALA A 196 -16.68 3.16 -13.27
CA ALA A 196 -18.07 3.63 -13.26
C ALA A 196 -18.92 2.92 -12.19
N ALA A 197 -18.71 1.62 -11.98
CA ALA A 197 -19.39 0.88 -10.91
C ALA A 197 -18.93 1.32 -9.51
N PHE A 198 -17.63 1.59 -9.35
CA PHE A 198 -17.09 2.13 -8.11
C PHE A 198 -17.62 3.53 -7.79
N ASP A 199 -17.72 4.42 -8.78
CA ASP A 199 -18.31 5.75 -8.64
C ASP A 199 -19.79 5.66 -8.17
N ARG A 200 -20.59 4.77 -8.75
CA ARG A 200 -21.97 4.52 -8.29
C ARG A 200 -22.03 4.00 -6.86
N ALA A 201 -21.12 3.11 -6.48
CA ALA A 201 -21.04 2.60 -5.11
C ALA A 201 -20.64 3.71 -4.12
N LEU A 202 -19.70 4.59 -4.50
CA LEU A 202 -19.32 5.75 -3.72
C LEU A 202 -20.49 6.72 -3.57
N ALA A 203 -21.22 7.02 -4.64
CA ALA A 203 -22.40 7.90 -4.58
C ALA A 203 -23.39 7.45 -3.50
N LYS A 204 -23.68 6.14 -3.43
CA LYS A 204 -24.56 5.54 -2.42
C LYS A 204 -23.94 5.58 -1.01
N LEU A 205 -22.64 5.32 -0.89
CA LEU A 205 -21.92 5.33 0.38
C LEU A 205 -21.75 6.75 0.96
N THR A 206 -21.65 7.77 0.10
CA THR A 206 -21.42 9.16 0.50
C THR A 206 -22.69 9.97 0.69
N ALA A 207 -23.85 9.48 0.22
CA ALA A 207 -25.16 10.06 0.52
C ALA A 207 -25.40 10.23 2.03
#